data_AF-A9QMR3-F1
#
_entry.id   AF-A9QMR3-F1
#
_cell.length_a   1.000
_cell.length_b   1.000
_cell.length_c   1.000
_cell.angle_alpha   90.00
_cell.angle_beta   90.00
_cell.angle_gamma   90.00
#
_symmetry.space_group_name_H-M   'P 1'
#
loop_
_entity.id
_entity.type
_entity.pdbx_description
1 polymer ?
#
loop_
_entity_poly.entity_id
_entity_poly.type
_entity_poly.pdbx_seq_one_letter_code
_entity_poly.pdbx_strand_id
1 'polypeptide(L)'
;LGEPATQMTLNTFHYAGVSAKNVTLGVPRLKEIINVSKQLKTPSLVVFLTGPAAKDAEKCKNVLCKLEHTTLRRVTSNTAIYYDPDVKNTCIEEDEEWVSIFYEMPDFDPSRCSPWLLRLELDHK
;
A
#
# COMPACT_ATOMS: atom_id res chain seq x y z
N LEU A 1 -16.91 36.34 9.42
CA LEU A 1 -16.49 34.95 9.10
C LEU A 1 -16.85 34.53 7.67
N GLY A 2 -18.00 34.93 7.12
CA GLY A 2 -18.44 34.53 5.77
C GLY A 2 -17.61 35.09 4.61
N GLU A 3 -17.44 36.41 4.54
CA GLU A 3 -16.72 37.09 3.44
C GLU A 3 -15.22 36.72 3.36
N PRO A 4 -14.46 36.60 4.47
CA PRO A 4 -13.08 36.11 4.39
C PRO A 4 -12.99 34.66 3.89
N ALA A 5 -13.99 33.82 4.17
CA ALA A 5 -13.99 32.42 3.75
C ALA A 5 -14.25 32.26 2.25
N THR A 6 -15.13 33.07 1.68
CA THR A 6 -15.36 33.10 0.23
C THR A 6 -14.13 33.63 -0.51
N GLN A 7 -13.46 34.66 0.02
CA GLN A 7 -12.19 35.15 -0.52
C GLN A 7 -11.07 34.09 -0.43
N MET A 8 -10.95 33.37 0.69
CA MET A 8 -9.98 32.27 0.80
C MET A 8 -10.25 31.14 -0.20
N THR A 9 -11.51 30.86 -0.53
CA THR A 9 -11.86 29.81 -1.51
C THR A 9 -11.36 30.16 -2.93
N LEU A 10 -11.32 31.45 -3.26
CA LEU A 10 -10.78 31.93 -4.54
C LEU A 10 -9.23 31.94 -4.54
N ASN A 11 -8.59 32.19 -3.39
CA ASN A 11 -7.12 32.27 -3.27
C ASN A 11 -6.41 30.92 -3.12
N THR A 12 -7.13 29.81 -2.91
CA THR A 12 -6.53 28.49 -2.61
C THR A 12 -5.93 27.76 -3.80
N PHE A 13 -6.04 28.31 -5.02
CA PHE A 13 -5.47 27.70 -6.23
C PHE A 13 -3.98 28.03 -6.46
N HIS A 14 -3.38 28.92 -5.67
CA HIS A 14 -2.00 29.39 -5.89
C HIS A 14 -1.08 29.26 -4.68
N TYR A 15 -1.33 28.33 -3.75
CA TYR A 15 -0.41 28.10 -2.64
C TYR A 15 0.86 27.37 -3.14
N ALA A 16 1.85 28.14 -3.57
CA ALA A 16 3.13 27.63 -4.05
C ALA A 16 4.01 27.18 -2.87
N GLY A 17 4.62 25.99 -2.98
CA GLY A 17 5.68 25.53 -2.07
C GLY A 17 5.33 24.38 -1.12
N VAL A 18 4.11 23.84 -1.17
CA VAL A 18 3.73 22.63 -0.39
C VAL A 18 3.50 21.48 -1.37
N SER A 19 4.26 20.38 -1.20
CA SER A 19 4.18 19.19 -2.05
C SER A 19 2.73 18.81 -2.34
N ALA A 20 2.39 18.80 -3.63
CA ALA A 20 1.06 18.62 -4.18
C ALA A 20 0.28 17.47 -3.51
N LYS A 21 -0.52 17.82 -2.51
CA LYS A 21 -1.70 17.05 -2.14
C LYS A 21 -2.86 18.02 -2.28
N ASN A 22 -3.85 17.66 -3.09
CA ASN A 22 -5.07 18.43 -3.23
C ASN A 22 -5.78 18.42 -1.86
N VAL A 23 -5.51 19.40 -1.01
CA VAL A 23 -6.13 19.55 0.32
C VAL A 23 -7.41 20.35 0.15
N THR A 24 -8.48 19.95 0.84
CA THR A 24 -9.72 20.70 0.91
C THR A 24 -9.48 22.00 1.70
N LEU A 25 -9.65 23.15 1.05
CA LEU A 25 -9.47 24.48 1.64
C LEU A 25 -10.72 25.36 1.45
N GLY A 26 -10.72 26.55 2.04
CA GLY A 26 -11.81 27.53 1.88
C GLY A 26 -13.15 27.08 2.48
N VAL A 27 -14.25 27.48 1.83
CA VAL A 27 -15.63 27.21 2.26
C VAL A 27 -15.93 25.70 2.40
N PRO A 28 -15.51 24.81 1.47
CA PRO A 28 -15.68 23.37 1.65
C PRO A 28 -15.08 22.86 2.97
N ARG A 29 -13.88 23.30 3.33
CA ARG A 29 -13.23 22.91 4.58
C ARG A 29 -13.94 23.49 5.81
N LEU A 30 -14.39 24.74 5.70
CA LEU A 30 -15.15 25.39 6.76
C LEU A 30 -16.46 24.64 7.07
N LYS A 31 -17.17 24.18 6.03
CA LYS A 31 -18.39 23.37 6.18
C LYS A 31 -18.12 22.04 6.87
N GLU A 32 -16.99 21.38 6.57
CA GLU A 32 -16.60 20.13 7.24
C GLU A 32 -16.38 20.32 8.74
N ILE A 33 -15.68 21.42 9.11
CA ILE A 33 -15.33 21.75 10.50
C ILE A 33 -16.57 22.12 11.31
N ILE A 34 -17.42 23.02 10.80
CA ILE A 34 -18.61 23.49 11.52
C ILE A 34 -19.57 22.31 11.82
N ASN A 35 -19.71 21.39 10.87
CA ASN A 35 -20.63 20.25 11.02
C ASN A 35 -20.01 19.05 11.74
N VAL A 36 -18.73 19.13 12.17
CA VAL A 36 -18.00 18.01 12.80
C VAL A 36 -18.15 16.73 11.96
N SER A 37 -17.83 16.84 10.67
CA SER A 37 -18.06 15.75 9.70
C SER A 37 -17.19 14.54 10.04
N LYS A 38 -17.80 13.35 10.13
CA LYS A 38 -17.08 12.09 10.42
C LYS A 38 -16.14 11.66 9.28
N GLN A 39 -16.51 11.96 8.03
CA GLN A 39 -15.72 11.64 6.85
C GLN A 39 -15.26 12.93 6.18
N LEU A 40 -13.98 13.23 6.31
CA LEU A 40 -13.35 14.38 5.65
C LEU A 40 -13.00 14.01 4.21
N LYS A 41 -13.14 14.94 3.25
CA LYS A 41 -12.79 14.65 1.85
C LYS A 41 -11.29 14.42 1.64
N THR A 42 -10.45 15.15 2.38
CA THR A 42 -9.00 15.06 2.30
C THR A 42 -8.41 14.97 3.71
N PRO A 43 -8.56 13.83 4.41
CA PRO A 43 -7.98 13.66 5.73
C PRO A 43 -6.45 13.70 5.62
N SER A 44 -5.79 14.36 6.56
CA SER A 44 -4.33 14.42 6.62
C SER A 44 -3.86 14.37 8.07
N LEU A 45 -2.69 13.78 8.26
CA LEU A 45 -1.99 13.69 9.54
C LEU A 45 -0.52 13.99 9.29
N VAL A 46 0.06 14.85 10.14
CA VAL A 46 1.51 15.11 10.16
C VAL A 46 2.08 14.32 11.33
N VAL A 47 2.99 13.40 11.04
CA VAL A 47 3.66 12.56 12.04
C VAL A 47 5.11 13.03 12.17
N PHE A 48 5.49 13.47 13.37
CA PHE A 48 6.87 13.82 13.68
C PHE A 48 7.61 12.60 14.21
N LEU A 49 8.80 12.33 13.66
CA LEU A 49 9.64 11.23 14.11
C LEU A 49 10.47 11.65 15.33
N THR A 50 10.82 10.68 16.18
CA THR A 50 11.65 10.88 17.36
C THR A 50 12.96 10.09 17.26
N GLY A 51 13.93 10.43 18.11
CA GLY A 51 15.20 9.71 18.18
C GLY A 51 16.02 9.79 16.88
N PRO A 52 16.80 8.74 16.54
CA PRO A 52 17.67 8.74 15.37
C PRO A 52 16.91 8.95 14.04
N ALA A 53 15.70 8.41 13.92
CA ALA A 53 14.89 8.52 12.70
C ALA A 53 14.47 9.97 12.37
N ALA A 54 14.49 10.87 13.36
CA ALA A 54 14.22 12.29 13.15
C ALA A 54 15.35 13.03 12.41
N LYS A 55 16.57 12.47 12.41
CA LYS A 55 17.78 13.11 11.86
C LYS A 55 18.45 12.29 10.76
N ASP A 56 17.95 11.08 10.50
CA ASP A 56 18.56 10.10 9.61
C ASP A 56 17.51 9.66 8.57
N ALA A 57 17.83 9.92 7.29
CA ALA A 57 16.92 9.67 6.18
C ALA A 57 16.65 8.18 5.94
N GLU A 58 17.64 7.30 6.17
CA GLU A 58 17.46 5.86 6.01
C GLU A 58 16.57 5.30 7.10
N LYS A 59 16.78 5.72 8.34
CA LYS A 59 15.91 5.34 9.47
C LYS A 59 14.51 5.91 9.32
N CYS A 60 14.35 7.10 8.74
CA CYS A 60 13.06 7.67 8.38
C CYS A 60 12.32 6.78 7.36
N LYS A 61 12.99 6.32 6.29
CA LYS A 61 12.41 5.40 5.31
C LYS A 61 11.92 4.10 5.96
N ASN A 62 12.67 3.55 6.92
CA ASN A 62 12.24 2.35 7.64
C ASN A 62 10.94 2.56 8.43
N VAL A 63 10.72 3.76 8.98
CA VAL A 63 9.44 4.09 9.63
C VAL A 63 8.34 4.24 8.58
N LEU A 64 8.63 4.90 7.45
CA LEU A 64 7.68 5.05 6.35
C LEU A 64 7.17 3.69 5.85
N CYS A 65 8.06 2.73 5.57
CA CYS A 65 7.70 1.39 5.12
C CYS A 65 6.82 0.62 6.11
N LYS A 66 6.93 0.91 7.42
CA LYS A 66 6.10 0.28 8.45
C LYS A 66 4.72 0.91 8.59
N LEU A 67 4.58 2.19 8.25
CA LEU A 67 3.32 2.93 8.35
C LEU A 67 2.51 2.88 7.05
N GLU A 68 3.18 2.75 5.91
CA GLU A 68 2.51 2.66 4.62
C GLU A 68 1.68 1.39 4.54
N HIS A 69 0.38 1.56 4.31
CA HIS A 69 -0.52 0.44 4.07
C HIS A 69 -0.36 -0.05 2.64
N THR A 70 0.50 -1.04 2.46
CA THR A 70 0.72 -1.74 1.19
C THR A 70 -0.05 -3.04 1.19
N THR A 71 -1.00 -3.18 0.27
CA THR A 71 -1.74 -4.44 0.08
C THR A 71 -0.96 -5.39 -0.81
N LEU A 72 -1.20 -6.70 -0.68
CA LEU A 72 -0.61 -7.71 -1.57
C LEU A 72 -0.88 -7.38 -3.05
N ARG A 73 -2.10 -6.92 -3.36
CA ARG A 73 -2.48 -6.44 -4.69
C ARG A 73 -1.55 -5.36 -5.26
N ARG A 74 -0.93 -4.53 -4.42
CA ARG A 74 -0.04 -3.45 -4.87
C ARG A 74 1.34 -3.97 -5.28
N VAL A 75 1.78 -5.10 -4.74
CA VAL A 75 3.08 -5.72 -5.02
C VAL A 75 2.97 -6.90 -6.00
N THR A 76 1.76 -7.42 -6.22
CA THR A 76 1.51 -8.50 -7.18
C THR A 76 1.37 -7.95 -8.60
N SER A 77 2.25 -8.40 -9.50
CA SER A 77 2.19 -8.13 -10.94
C SER A 77 1.12 -8.98 -11.63
N ASN A 78 1.08 -10.27 -11.31
CA ASN A 78 0.22 -11.23 -11.99
C ASN A 78 -0.29 -12.30 -11.02
N THR A 79 -1.49 -12.80 -11.30
CA THR A 79 -2.12 -13.89 -10.55
C THR A 79 -2.73 -14.88 -11.53
N ALA A 80 -2.34 -16.15 -11.45
CA ALA A 80 -2.85 -17.19 -12.32
C ALA A 80 -3.17 -18.46 -11.54
N ILE A 81 -4.20 -19.17 -11.98
CA ILE A 81 -4.63 -20.45 -11.40
C ILE A 81 -4.27 -21.54 -12.39
N TYR A 82 -3.53 -22.54 -11.91
CA TYR A 82 -3.13 -23.71 -12.68
C TYR A 82 -3.73 -24.96 -12.07
N TYR A 83 -3.99 -25.95 -12.93
CA TYR A 83 -4.32 -27.29 -12.48
C TYR A 83 -3.05 -28.13 -12.50
N ASP A 84 -2.60 -28.52 -11.32
CA ASP A 84 -1.35 -29.23 -11.08
C ASP A 84 -1.60 -30.48 -10.21
N PRO A 85 -1.87 -31.65 -10.84
CA PRO A 85 -2.27 -32.85 -10.13
C PRO A 85 -1.12 -33.52 -9.37
N ASP A 86 0.14 -33.26 -9.74
CA ASP A 86 1.32 -33.76 -9.03
C ASP A 86 2.10 -32.59 -8.41
N VAL A 87 1.82 -32.33 -7.13
CA VAL A 87 2.44 -31.24 -6.38
C VAL A 87 3.96 -31.30 -6.29
N LYS A 88 4.59 -32.46 -6.53
CA LYS A 88 6.06 -32.56 -6.54
C LYS A 88 6.68 -32.20 -7.89
N ASN A 89 5.95 -32.49 -8.98
CA ASN A 89 6.41 -32.28 -10.35
C ASN A 89 5.45 -31.32 -11.04
N THR A 90 5.68 -30.02 -10.81
CA THR A 90 4.83 -28.97 -11.36
C THR A 90 4.82 -29.00 -12.89
N CYS A 91 3.69 -28.65 -13.49
CA CYS A 91 3.56 -28.45 -14.93
C CYS A 91 4.16 -27.11 -15.42
N ILE A 92 4.74 -26.30 -14.54
CA ILE A 92 5.34 -24.99 -14.83
C ILE A 92 6.86 -25.14 -14.84
N GLU A 93 7.46 -25.17 -16.03
CA GLU A 93 8.90 -25.42 -16.23
C GLU A 93 9.82 -24.44 -15.47
N GLU A 94 9.43 -23.16 -15.41
CA GLU A 94 10.22 -22.12 -14.73
C GLU A 94 10.21 -22.23 -13.19
N ASP A 95 9.23 -22.94 -12.62
CA ASP A 95 9.09 -23.12 -11.17
C ASP A 95 9.58 -24.51 -10.70
N GLU A 96 9.96 -25.42 -11.62
CA GLU A 96 10.27 -26.83 -11.34
C GLU A 96 11.39 -27.00 -10.30
N GLU A 97 12.52 -26.31 -10.48
CA GLU A 97 13.66 -26.36 -9.57
C GLU A 97 13.28 -25.91 -8.14
N TRP A 98 12.54 -24.81 -8.04
CA TRP A 98 12.10 -24.25 -6.76
C TRP A 98 11.12 -25.17 -6.03
N VAL A 99 10.16 -25.75 -6.78
CA VAL A 99 9.17 -26.68 -6.24
C VAL A 99 9.84 -27.97 -5.76
N SER A 100 10.78 -28.54 -6.53
CA SER A 100 11.53 -29.74 -6.13
C SER A 100 12.27 -29.53 -4.81
N ILE A 101 13.02 -28.44 -4.69
CA ILE A 101 13.79 -28.11 -3.46
C ILE A 101 12.88 -28.00 -2.24
N PHE A 102 11.69 -27.39 -2.40
CA PHE A 102 10.74 -27.22 -1.29
C PHE A 102 10.24 -28.57 -0.75
N TYR A 103 9.92 -29.51 -1.64
CA TYR A 103 9.37 -30.82 -1.26
C TYR A 103 10.41 -31.90 -0.94
N GLU A 104 11.70 -31.62 -1.12
CA GLU A 104 12.80 -32.44 -0.60
C GLU A 104 12.92 -32.37 0.92
N MET A 105 12.40 -31.29 1.54
CA MET A 105 12.37 -31.14 2.99
C MET A 105 11.25 -32.00 3.62
N PRO A 106 11.52 -32.83 4.65
CA PRO A 106 10.57 -33.80 5.20
C PRO A 106 9.45 -33.17 6.06
N ASP A 107 9.36 -31.85 6.12
CA ASP A 107 8.51 -31.13 7.07
C ASP A 107 7.05 -30.99 6.60
N PHE A 108 6.72 -31.47 5.40
CA PHE A 108 5.40 -31.29 4.80
C PHE A 108 4.85 -32.58 4.15
N ASP A 109 3.58 -32.88 4.43
CA ASP A 109 2.87 -34.03 3.84
C ASP A 109 2.08 -33.59 2.59
N PRO A 110 2.56 -33.88 1.37
CA PRO A 110 1.93 -33.45 0.13
C PRO A 110 0.61 -34.17 -0.19
N SER A 111 0.26 -35.25 0.52
CA SER A 111 -0.95 -36.04 0.23
C SER A 111 -2.26 -35.31 0.49
N ARG A 112 -2.21 -34.17 1.21
CA ARG A 112 -3.37 -33.35 1.59
C ARG A 112 -3.52 -32.07 0.77
N CYS A 113 -2.69 -31.87 -0.25
CA CYS A 113 -2.73 -30.69 -1.09
C CYS A 113 -3.89 -30.70 -2.09
N SER A 114 -4.36 -29.49 -2.43
CA SER A 114 -5.27 -29.30 -3.56
C SER A 114 -4.50 -29.47 -4.87
N PRO A 115 -5.11 -30.07 -5.92
CA PRO A 115 -4.54 -30.08 -7.26
C PRO A 115 -4.64 -28.72 -7.97
N TRP A 116 -5.23 -27.70 -7.32
CA TRP A 116 -5.29 -26.34 -7.85
C TRP A 116 -4.20 -25.47 -7.23
N LEU A 117 -3.31 -24.96 -8.08
CA LEU A 117 -2.20 -24.07 -7.74
C LEU A 117 -2.60 -22.62 -8.01
N LEU A 118 -2.43 -21.74 -7.02
CA LEU A 118 -2.52 -20.29 -7.20
C LEU A 118 -1.10 -19.71 -7.25
N ARG A 119 -0.69 -19.26 -8.42
CA ARG A 119 0.62 -18.64 -8.65
C ARG A 119 0.51 -17.12 -8.56
N LEU A 120 1.38 -16.52 -7.75
CA LEU A 120 1.50 -15.08 -7.58
C LEU A 120 2.87 -14.63 -8.07
N GLU A 121 2.89 -13.73 -9.05
CA GLU A 121 4.12 -13.09 -9.52
C GLU A 121 4.22 -11.71 -8.88
N LEU A 122 5.35 -11.40 -8.24
CA LEU A 122 5.58 -10.12 -7.58
C LEU A 122 6.36 -9.18 -8.48
N ASP A 123 6.06 -7.88 -8.42
CA ASP A 123 6.83 -6.87 -9.15
C ASP A 123 8.21 -6.68 -8.49
N HIS A 124 9.25 -6.61 -9.32
CA HIS A 124 10.62 -6.35 -8.90
C HIS A 124 11.03 -4.88 -9.07
N LYS A 125 10.15 -4.03 -9.62
CA LYS A 125 10.37 -2.59 -9.79
C LYS A 125 9.90 -1.78 -8.59
#